data_AF-A0A5Q4F5G8-F1
#
_entry.id   AF-A0A5Q4F5G8-F1
#
_cell.length_a   1.000
_cell.length_b   1.000
_cell.length_c   1.000
_cell.angle_alpha   90.00
_cell.angle_beta   90.00
_cell.angle_gamma   90.00
#
_symmetry.space_group_name_H-M   'P 1'
#
loop_
_entity.id
_entity.type
_entity.pdbx_description
1 polymer ?
#
loop_
_entity_poly.entity_id
_entity_poly.type
_entity_poly.pdbx_seq_one_letter_code
_entity_poly.pdbx_strand_id
1 'polypeptide(L)' 'MGKKFKTLSFGELLWDVFPGYKTPGGSPANIAYHLHILGNESHLLTRVGSDRAGEELIRFIETKGLRT' A
#
# COMPACT_ATOMS: atom_id res chain seq x y z
N MET A 1 18.07 -19.73 5.71
CA MET A 1 17.21 -18.63 5.22
C MET A 1 15.89 -19.22 4.73
N GLY A 2 14.75 -18.74 5.24
CA GLY A 2 13.43 -19.24 4.85
C GLY A 2 13.09 -18.90 3.38
N LYS A 3 12.12 -19.62 2.81
CA LYS A 3 11.62 -19.38 1.46
C LYS A 3 11.04 -17.95 1.38
N LYS A 4 11.49 -17.17 0.40
CA LYS A 4 10.88 -15.88 0.06
C LYS A 4 9.74 -16.09 -0.94
N PHE A 5 8.61 -15.45 -0.69
CA PHE A 5 7.47 -15.48 -1.60
C PHE A 5 7.46 -14.24 -2.49
N LYS A 6 6.97 -14.42 -3.72
CA LYS A 6 6.59 -13.32 -4.61
C LYS A 6 5.08 -13.20 -4.56
N THR A 7 4.57 -12.02 -4.27
CA THR A 7 3.14 -11.80 -4.02
C THR A 7 2.64 -10.56 -4.75
N LEU A 8 1.40 -10.62 -5.21
CA LEU A 8 0.65 -9.50 -5.76
C LEU A 8 -0.61 -9.34 -4.92
N SER A 9 -0.76 -8.19 -4.27
CA SER A 9 -1.99 -7.80 -3.59
C SER A 9 -2.80 -6.91 -4.51
N PHE A 10 -4.07 -7.23 -4.74
CA PHE A 10 -4.94 -6.47 -5.64
C PHE A 10 -6.14 -5.89 -4.89
N GLY A 11 -6.38 -4.60 -5.08
CA GLY A 11 -7.60 -3.94 -4.62
C GLY A 11 -7.36 -2.49 -4.19
N GLU A 12 -7.98 -2.06 -3.10
CA GLU A 12 -8.06 -0.64 -2.74
C GLU A 12 -6.83 -0.10 -2.02
N LEU A 13 -6.57 1.18 -2.29
CA LEU A 13 -5.74 2.09 -1.52
C LEU A 13 -6.56 3.36 -1.32
N LEU A 14 -6.78 3.75 -0.07
CA LEU A 14 -7.70 4.83 0.26
C LEU A 14 -7.24 5.64 1.47
N TRP A 15 -7.97 6.72 1.75
CA TRP A 15 -7.84 7.48 2.99
C TRP A 15 -8.89 7.00 3.98
N ASP A 16 -8.45 6.52 5.13
CA ASP A 16 -9.30 6.39 6.31
C ASP A 16 -9.37 7.77 6.99
N VAL A 17 -10.56 8.36 6.99
CA VAL A 17 -10.79 9.72 7.50
C VAL A 17 -11.51 9.66 8.84
N PHE A 18 -10.83 10.15 9.87
CA PHE A 18 -11.34 10.25 11.25
C PHE A 18 -11.57 11.72 11.63
N PRO A 19 -12.28 12.01 12.72
CA PRO A 19 -12.36 13.36 13.25
C PRO A 19 -10.97 13.93 13.55
N GLY A 20 -10.56 14.98 12.82
CA GLY A 20 -9.32 15.70 13.04
C GLY A 20 -8.07 15.15 12.33
N TYR A 21 -8.11 13.96 11.73
CA TYR A 21 -6.98 13.42 10.96
C TYR A 21 -7.42 12.43 9.89
N LYS A 22 -6.55 12.19 8.91
CA LYS A 22 -6.68 11.11 7.92
C LYS A 22 -5.39 10.29 7.90
N THR A 23 -5.52 8.99 7.62
CA THR A 23 -4.39 8.07 7.46
C THR A 23 -4.59 7.22 6.21
N PRO A 24 -3.53 6.81 5.49
CA PRO A 24 -3.65 5.84 4.42
C PRO A 24 -4.16 4.50 4.97
N GLY A 25 -5.04 3.87 4.20
CA GLY A 25 -5.68 2.59 4.51
C GLY A 25 -5.90 1.72 3.27
N GLY A 26 -6.58 0.60 3.46
CA GLY A 26 -6.83 -0.42 2.43
C GLY A 26 -6.26 -1.79 2.82
N SER A 27 -7.11 -2.81 2.85
CA SER A 27 -6.72 -4.17 3.23
C SER A 27 -5.65 -4.74 2.29
N PRO A 28 -5.77 -4.62 0.95
CA PRO A 28 -4.75 -5.05 0.01
C PRO A 28 -3.41 -4.33 0.21
N ALA A 29 -3.42 -3.01 0.46
CA ALA A 29 -2.22 -2.24 0.72
C ALA A 29 -1.51 -2.70 2.00
N ASN A 30 -2.27 -2.97 3.07
CA ASN A 30 -1.74 -3.48 4.34
C ASN A 30 -1.09 -4.87 4.17
N ILE A 31 -1.71 -5.77 3.42
CA ILE A 31 -1.14 -7.09 3.13
C ILE A 31 0.19 -6.95 2.37
N ALA A 32 0.23 -6.13 1.31
CA ALA A 32 1.45 -5.93 0.54
C ALA A 32 2.59 -5.38 1.43
N TYR A 33 2.27 -4.38 2.25
CA TYR A 33 3.21 -3.76 3.17
C TYR A 33 3.75 -4.76 4.20
N HIS A 34 2.88 -5.53 4.84
CA HIS A 34 3.31 -6.50 5.84
C HIS A 34 4.17 -7.62 5.24
N LEU A 35 3.85 -8.10 4.04
CA LEU A 35 4.68 -9.07 3.33
C LEU A 35 6.05 -8.49 2.98
N HIS A 36 6.09 -7.23 2.55
CA HIS A 36 7.33 -6.50 2.25
C HIS A 36 8.26 -6.39 3.48
N ILE A 37 7.75 -5.93 4.62
CA ILE A 37 8.58 -5.80 5.84
C ILE A 37 9.00 -7.16 6.44
N LEU A 38 8.27 -8.23 6.14
CA LEU A 38 8.67 -9.62 6.45
C LEU A 38 9.75 -10.17 5.51
N GLY A 39 10.25 -9.35 4.57
CA GLY A 39 11.36 -9.69 3.68
C GLY A 39 10.96 -10.43 2.40
N ASN A 40 9.66 -10.50 2.09
CA ASN A 40 9.15 -11.05 0.84
C ASN A 40 9.15 -10.00 -0.28
N GLU A 41 9.09 -10.47 -1.52
CA GLU A 41 8.82 -9.59 -2.65
C GLU A 41 7.29 -9.41 -2.76
N SER A 42 6.82 -8.19 -2.56
CA SER A 42 5.39 -7.88 -2.59
C SER A 42 5.11 -6.63 -3.41
N HIS A 43 4.07 -6.71 -4.23
CA HIS A 43 3.61 -5.65 -5.12
C HIS A 43 2.13 -5.36 -4.84
N LEU A 44 1.73 -4.10 -4.96
CA LEU A 44 0.34 -3.68 -4.85
C LEU A 44 -0.18 -3.25 -6.23
N LEU A 45 -1.22 -3.91 -6.72
CA LEU A 45 -2.00 -3.46 -7.87
C LEU A 45 -3.26 -2.76 -7.37
N THR A 46 -3.33 -1.45 -7.59
CA THR A 46 -4.45 -0.62 -7.13
C THR A 46 -4.79 0.46 -8.14
N ARG A 47 -5.85 1.23 -7.86
CA ARG A 47 -6.20 2.44 -8.59
C ARG A 47 -6.64 3.50 -7.60
N VAL A 48 -6.02 4.67 -7.69
CA VAL A 48 -6.41 5.87 -6.94
C VAL A 48 -7.04 6.90 -7.89
N GLY A 49 -7.71 7.91 -7.34
CA GLY A 49 -8.20 9.05 -8.12
C GLY A 49 -7.05 9.87 -8.72
N SER A 50 -7.29 10.47 -9.90
CA SER A 50 -6.35 11.43 -10.52
C SER A 50 -6.49 12.81 -9.86
N ASP A 51 -6.29 12.86 -8.55
CA ASP A 51 -6.41 14.04 -7.72
C ASP A 51 -5.29 14.08 -6.68
N ARG A 52 -5.20 15.21 -5.97
CA ARG A 52 -4.17 15.42 -4.95
C ARG A 52 -4.18 14.34 -3.86
N ALA A 53 -5.35 13.84 -3.47
CA ALA A 53 -5.46 12.82 -2.44
C ALA A 53 -4.92 11.48 -2.95
N GLY A 54 -5.16 11.13 -4.21
CA GLY A 54 -4.55 9.99 -4.87
C GLY A 54 -3.03 10.09 -4.99
N GLU A 55 -2.50 11.25 -5.41
CA GLU A 55 -1.05 11.47 -5.47
C GLU A 55 -0.37 11.35 -4.09
N GLU A 56 -1.02 11.87 -3.03
CA GLU A 56 -0.53 11.73 -1.65
C GLU A 56 -0.47 10.26 -1.22
N LEU A 57 -1.43 9.42 -1.63
CA LEU A 57 -1.43 7.97 -1.35
C LEU A 57 -0.29 7.23 -2.07
N ILE A 58 -0.06 7.54 -3.35
CA ILE A 58 1.05 6.95 -4.12
C ILE A 58 2.38 7.31 -3.47
N ARG A 59 2.63 8.60 -3.22
CA ARG A 59 3.85 9.06 -2.54
C ARG A 59 4.04 8.37 -1.19
N PHE A 60 2.97 8.19 -0.41
CA PHE A 60 3.06 7.49 0.87
C PHE A 60 3.51 6.04 0.70
N ILE A 61 2.92 5.28 -0.21
CA ILE A 61 3.28 3.86 -0.41
C ILE A 61 4.71 3.70 -0.94
N GLU A 62 5.14 4.57 -1.84
CA GLU A 62 6.53 4.60 -2.31
C GLU A 62 7.52 4.82 -1.15
N THR A 63 7.19 5.69 -0.19
CA THR A 63 8.02 5.89 1.02
C THR A 63 8.10 4.64 1.91
N LYS A 64 7.18 3.69 1.77
CA LYS A 64 7.17 2.41 2.48
C LYS A 64 7.95 1.31 1.76
N GLY A 65 8.59 1.60 0.63
CA GLY A 65 9.38 0.64 -0.14
C GLY A 65 8.54 -0.29 -1.02
N LEU A 66 7.23 -0.06 -1.08
CA LEU A 66 6.34 -0.76 -1.99
C LEU A 66 6.38 -0.08 -3.37
N ARG A 67 6.52 -0.89 -4.41
CA ARG A 67 6.37 -0.44 -5.79
C ARG A 67 4.91 -0.58 -6.19
N THR A 68 4.37 0.49 -6.76
CA THR A 68 3.05 0.56 -7.41
C THR A 68 3.24 0.76 -8.90
#